data_AF-A0A978SV21-F1
#
_entry.id   AF-A0A978SV21-F1
#
_cell.length_a   1.000
_cell.length_b   1.000
_cell.length_c   1.000
_cell.angle_alpha   90.00
_cell.angle_beta   90.00
_cell.angle_gamma   90.00
#
_symmetry.space_group_name_H-M   'P 1'
#
loop_
_entity.id
_entity.type
_entity.pdbx_description
1 polymer ?
#
loop_
_entity_poly.entity_id
_entity_poly.type
_entity_poly.pdbx_seq_one_letter_code
_entity_poly.pdbx_strand_id
1 'polypeptide(L)'
;MSSKDGFASGFLVGTLIGGVLGGILGVLFSRRLEENATEEKLAAGERTEAKAVKGKTTMQLKEERIEEARRSLEDKIAQLNEAIDEVRQQLRNVNGTVPEAYSQRASAEE
;
A
#
# COMPACT_ATOMS: atom_id res chain seq x y z
N MET A 1 -4.08 -45.97 -0.99
CA MET A 1 -3.34 -44.82 -1.54
C MET A 1 -4.33 -43.65 -1.66
N SER A 2 -4.39 -42.73 -0.69
CA SER A 2 -5.41 -41.66 -0.66
C SER A 2 -4.85 -40.25 -0.43
N SER A 3 -3.53 -40.09 -0.31
CA SER A 3 -2.92 -38.77 -0.07
C SER A 3 -2.80 -37.90 -1.34
N LYS A 4 -3.14 -38.44 -2.52
CA LYS A 4 -2.98 -37.75 -3.82
C LYS A 4 -4.19 -36.85 -4.14
N ASP A 5 -5.38 -37.19 -3.65
CA ASP A 5 -6.62 -36.48 -3.99
C ASP A 5 -6.74 -35.14 -3.24
N GLY A 6 -6.26 -35.07 -1.99
CA GLY A 6 -6.24 -33.83 -1.20
C GLY A 6 -5.22 -32.80 -1.69
N PHE A 7 -4.05 -33.25 -2.17
CA PHE A 7 -3.05 -32.35 -2.75
C PHE A 7 -3.49 -31.81 -4.11
N ALA A 8 -4.01 -32.65 -5.00
CA ALA A 8 -4.41 -32.23 -6.34
C ALA A 8 -5.57 -31.23 -6.30
N SER A 9 -6.57 -31.46 -5.46
CA SER A 9 -7.69 -30.54 -5.26
C SER A 9 -7.26 -29.22 -4.62
N GLY A 10 -6.42 -29.27 -3.58
CA GLY A 10 -5.85 -28.08 -2.96
C GLY A 10 -4.97 -27.26 -3.91
N PHE A 11 -4.17 -27.93 -4.75
CA PHE A 11 -3.35 -27.29 -5.78
C PHE A 11 -4.21 -26.60 -6.83
N LEU A 12 -5.28 -27.26 -7.32
CA LEU A 12 -6.16 -26.68 -8.35
C LEU A 12 -6.83 -25.39 -7.85
N VAL A 13 -7.37 -25.43 -6.62
CA VAL A 13 -7.97 -24.27 -5.96
C VAL A 13 -6.94 -23.19 -5.69
N GLY A 14 -5.76 -23.58 -5.17
CA GLY A 14 -4.65 -22.67 -4.90
C GLY A 14 -4.11 -21.98 -6.15
N THR A 15 -4.09 -22.66 -7.30
CA THR A 15 -3.63 -22.10 -8.58
C THR A 15 -4.66 -21.15 -9.16
N LEU A 16 -5.96 -21.41 -8.96
CA LEU A 16 -7.00 -20.48 -9.39
C LEU A 16 -6.91 -19.15 -8.62
N ILE A 17 -6.75 -19.22 -7.30
CA ILE A 17 -6.60 -18.05 -6.44
C ILE A 17 -5.26 -17.34 -6.69
N GLY A 18 -4.17 -18.10 -6.68
CA GLY A 18 -2.82 -17.61 -6.93
C GLY A 18 -2.63 -17.06 -8.34
N GLY A 19 -3.36 -17.57 -9.33
CA GLY A 19 -3.36 -17.08 -10.71
C GLY A 19 -4.02 -15.71 -10.85
N VAL A 20 -5.10 -15.44 -10.13
CA VAL A 20 -5.73 -14.09 -10.12
C VAL A 20 -4.79 -13.07 -9.49
N LEU A 21 -4.25 -13.38 -8.31
CA LEU A 21 -3.29 -12.53 -7.60
C LEU A 21 -2.00 -12.33 -8.42
N GLY A 22 -1.45 -13.42 -8.94
CA GLY A 22 -0.25 -13.45 -9.78
C GLY A 22 -0.47 -12.74 -11.13
N GLY A 23 -1.68 -12.76 -11.68
CA GLY A 23 -2.04 -12.05 -12.90
C GLY A 23 -2.07 -10.54 -12.70
N ILE A 24 -2.65 -10.06 -11.60
CA ILE A 24 -2.68 -8.63 -11.26
C ILE A 24 -1.26 -8.11 -11.02
N LEU A 25 -0.47 -8.82 -10.21
CA LEU A 25 0.94 -8.48 -9.99
C LEU A 25 1.72 -8.60 -11.30
N GLY A 26 1.48 -9.64 -12.09
CA GLY A 26 2.12 -9.89 -13.38
C GLY A 26 1.94 -8.72 -14.35
N VAL A 27 0.73 -8.16 -14.49
CA VAL A 27 0.49 -6.97 -15.33
C VAL A 27 1.24 -5.74 -14.82
N LEU A 28 1.32 -5.56 -13.50
CA LEU A 28 2.04 -4.43 -12.90
C LEU A 28 3.56 -4.53 -13.13
N PHE A 29 4.13 -5.72 -12.98
CA PHE A 29 5.56 -5.98 -13.20
C PHE A 29 5.91 -6.08 -14.70
N SER A 30 5.00 -6.57 -15.54
CA SER A 30 5.21 -6.71 -16.99
C SER A 30 5.39 -5.35 -17.68
N ARG A 31 4.70 -4.29 -17.22
CA ARG A 31 4.92 -2.91 -17.69
C ARG A 31 6.36 -2.42 -17.46
N ARG A 32 7.05 -2.93 -16.43
CA ARG A 32 8.46 -2.60 -16.15
C ARG A 32 9.43 -3.44 -16.98
N LEU A 33 9.00 -4.61 -17.45
CA LEU A 33 9.80 -5.51 -18.27
C LEU A 33 9.67 -5.20 -19.77
N GLU A 34 8.51 -4.74 -20.26
CA GLU A 34 8.35 -4.24 -21.64
C GLU A 34 9.24 -3.02 -21.94
N GLU A 35 9.55 -2.21 -20.93
CA GLU A 35 10.56 -1.14 -21.03
C GLU A 35 11.96 -1.70 -21.36
N ASN A 36 12.24 -2.98 -21.05
CA ASN A 36 13.49 -3.68 -21.36
C ASN A 36 13.37 -4.70 -22.52
N ALA A 37 12.21 -5.31 -22.77
CA ALA A 37 12.01 -6.36 -23.78
C ALA A 37 11.61 -5.84 -25.17
N THR A 38 11.14 -4.58 -25.27
CA THR A 38 10.90 -3.95 -26.58
C THR A 38 12.21 -3.61 -27.32
N GLU A 39 13.35 -3.71 -26.64
CA GLU A 39 14.67 -3.50 -27.26
C GLU A 39 15.14 -4.68 -28.11
N GLU A 40 14.73 -5.93 -27.84
CA GLU A 40 15.35 -7.09 -28.52
C GLU A 40 14.80 -7.33 -29.94
N LYS A 41 13.55 -6.95 -30.23
CA LYS A 41 12.94 -7.18 -31.57
C LYS A 41 13.06 -6.00 -32.54
N LEU A 42 13.57 -4.85 -32.09
CA LEU A 42 13.81 -3.65 -32.91
C LEU A 42 15.31 -3.32 -33.07
N ALA A 43 16.20 -4.08 -32.42
CA ALA A 43 17.65 -3.87 -32.43
C ALA A 43 18.40 -4.50 -33.62
N ALA A 44 17.69 -4.99 -34.65
CA ALA A 44 18.33 -5.40 -35.90
C ALA A 44 18.49 -4.25 -36.92
N GLY A 45 17.92 -3.05 -36.64
CA GLY A 45 17.78 -2.00 -37.65
C GLY A 45 18.62 -0.74 -37.45
N GLU A 46 18.40 0.05 -36.39
CA GLU A 46 18.56 1.50 -36.60
C GLU A 46 18.66 2.38 -35.34
N ARG A 47 19.39 2.01 -34.28
CA ARG A 47 19.37 2.83 -33.03
C ARG A 47 20.70 2.96 -32.30
N THR A 48 21.71 3.52 -32.95
CA THR A 48 22.91 4.03 -32.25
C THR A 48 22.78 5.48 -31.78
N GLU A 49 21.77 6.26 -32.20
CA GLU A 49 21.73 7.70 -31.89
C GLU A 49 20.56 8.17 -30.99
N ALA A 50 19.52 7.35 -30.78
CA ALA A 50 18.32 7.78 -30.03
C ALA A 50 18.36 7.54 -28.50
N LYS A 51 19.38 6.86 -27.95
CA LYS A 51 19.43 6.50 -26.51
C LYS A 51 19.88 7.65 -25.58
N ALA A 52 20.58 8.66 -26.08
CA ALA A 52 21.15 9.71 -25.21
C ALA A 52 20.09 10.73 -24.72
N VAL A 53 19.06 11.02 -25.51
CA VAL A 53 18.05 12.05 -25.18
C VAL A 53 16.98 11.50 -24.23
N LYS A 54 16.61 10.22 -24.36
CA LYS A 54 15.49 9.61 -23.60
C LYS A 54 15.81 9.45 -22.10
N GLY A 55 17.08 9.23 -21.74
CA GLY A 55 17.50 9.02 -20.34
C GLY A 55 17.31 10.25 -19.42
N LYS A 56 17.41 11.46 -19.97
CA LYS A 56 17.27 12.72 -19.19
C LYS A 56 15.80 13.00 -18.83
N THR A 57 14.88 12.75 -19.75
CA THR A 57 13.43 12.87 -19.52
C THR A 57 12.89 11.83 -18.52
N THR A 58 13.38 10.58 -18.58
CA THR A 58 12.95 9.53 -17.62
C THR A 58 13.39 9.84 -16.19
N MET A 59 14.52 10.54 -16.00
CA MET A 59 14.99 10.95 -14.68
C MET A 59 14.11 12.07 -14.08
N GLN A 60 13.71 13.05 -14.90
CA GLN A 60 12.79 14.12 -14.47
C GLN A 60 11.40 13.59 -14.09
N LEU A 61 10.87 12.63 -14.86
CA LEU A 61 9.59 11.97 -14.55
C LEU A 61 9.64 11.11 -13.29
N LYS A 62 10.82 10.59 -12.91
CA LYS A 62 10.99 9.87 -11.64
C LYS A 62 11.02 10.82 -10.45
N GLU A 63 11.65 11.97 -10.60
CA GLU A 63 11.75 12.99 -9.55
C GLU A 63 10.39 13.61 -9.24
N GLU A 64 9.57 13.87 -10.27
CA GLU A 64 8.19 14.33 -10.11
C GLU A 64 7.31 13.32 -9.35
N ARG A 65 7.44 12.02 -9.66
CA ARG A 65 6.73 10.96 -8.94
C ARG A 65 7.20 10.79 -7.49
N ILE A 66 8.48 11.03 -7.22
CA ILE A 66 9.01 10.99 -5.85
C ILE A 66 8.42 12.15 -5.03
N GLU A 67 8.31 13.33 -5.63
CA GLU A 67 7.71 14.50 -4.98
C GLU A 67 6.20 14.32 -4.77
N GLU A 68 5.48 13.71 -5.72
CA GLU A 68 4.07 13.34 -5.56
C GLU A 68 3.88 12.31 -4.43
N ALA A 69 4.74 11.28 -4.38
CA ALA A 69 4.72 10.29 -3.31
C ALA A 69 5.01 10.93 -1.95
N ARG A 70 5.94 11.89 -1.89
CA ARG A 70 6.26 12.66 -0.68
C ARG A 70 5.06 13.45 -0.19
N ARG A 71 4.40 14.22 -1.07
CA ARG A 71 3.19 14.98 -0.71
C ARG A 71 2.06 14.07 -0.24
N SER A 72 1.84 12.94 -0.92
CA SER A 72 0.85 11.96 -0.50
C SER A 72 1.14 11.37 0.89
N LEU A 73 2.41 11.21 1.26
CA LEU A 73 2.79 10.80 2.61
C LEU A 73 2.51 11.89 3.63
N GLU A 74 2.79 13.15 3.32
CA GLU A 74 2.51 14.31 4.18
C GLU A 74 0.99 14.43 4.47
N ASP A 75 0.15 14.29 3.45
CA ASP A 75 -1.32 14.30 3.60
C ASP A 75 -1.82 13.16 4.49
N LYS A 76 -1.27 11.94 4.31
CA LYS A 76 -1.63 10.78 5.13
C LYS A 76 -1.23 10.92 6.59
N ILE A 77 -0.10 11.59 6.86
CA ILE A 77 0.34 11.89 8.23
C ILE A 77 -0.62 12.90 8.87
N ALA A 78 -1.05 13.93 8.14
CA ALA A 78 -2.03 14.89 8.65
C ALA A 78 -3.37 14.22 8.99
N GLN A 79 -3.89 13.38 8.09
CA GLN A 79 -5.11 12.61 8.32
C GLN A 79 -4.98 11.68 9.54
N LEU A 80 -3.84 11.02 9.70
CA LEU A 80 -3.61 10.14 10.83
C LEU A 80 -3.56 10.92 12.15
N ASN A 81 -2.88 12.07 12.18
CA ASN A 81 -2.82 12.92 13.37
C ASN A 81 -4.21 13.41 13.78
N GLU A 82 -5.04 13.83 12.81
CA GLU A 82 -6.42 14.26 13.06
C GLU A 82 -7.26 13.11 13.64
N ALA A 83 -7.18 11.92 13.05
CA ALA A 83 -7.88 10.74 13.55
C ALA A 83 -7.40 10.32 14.97
N ILE A 84 -6.11 10.45 15.25
CA ILE A 84 -5.55 10.20 16.59
C ILE A 84 -6.12 11.20 17.61
N ASP A 85 -6.17 12.49 17.26
CA ASP A 85 -6.71 13.52 18.14
C ASP A 85 -8.20 13.32 18.40
N GLU A 86 -8.96 12.92 17.38
CA GLU A 86 -10.38 12.58 17.53
C GLU A 86 -10.58 11.40 18.50
N VAL A 87 -9.86 10.28 18.29
CA VAL A 87 -9.95 9.12 19.18
C VAL A 87 -9.52 9.48 20.60
N ARG A 88 -8.48 10.30 20.77
CA ARG A 88 -8.03 10.78 22.08
C ARG A 88 -9.10 11.61 22.78
N GLN A 89 -9.82 12.47 22.05
CA GLN A 89 -10.95 13.24 22.60
C GLN A 89 -12.11 12.34 23.01
N GLN A 90 -12.48 11.37 22.17
CA GLN A 90 -13.53 10.40 22.48
C GLN A 90 -13.19 9.60 23.75
N LEU A 91 -11.95 9.13 23.89
CA LEU A 91 -11.49 8.44 25.10
C LEU A 91 -11.50 9.34 26.33
N ARG A 92 -11.14 10.63 26.20
CA ARG A 92 -11.22 11.60 27.31
C ARG A 92 -12.65 11.84 27.77
N ASN A 93 -13.60 11.92 26.84
CA ASN A 93 -15.01 12.10 27.17
C ASN A 93 -15.63 10.86 27.83
N VAL A 94 -15.23 9.66 27.41
CA VAL A 94 -15.68 8.39 28.04
C VAL A 94 -15.10 8.22 29.46
N ASN A 95 -13.88 8.70 29.72
CA ASN A 95 -13.28 8.64 31.05
C ASN A 95 -13.65 9.86 31.94
N GLY A 96 -14.38 10.84 31.40
CA GLY A 96 -14.84 12.04 32.11
C GLY A 96 -16.15 11.86 32.90
N THR A 97 -16.83 10.72 32.76
CA THR A 97 -18.04 10.37 33.53
C THR A 97 -17.73 9.42 34.68
N VAL A 98 -16.60 9.59 35.36
CA VAL A 98 -16.48 9.10 36.74
C VAL A 98 -17.15 10.18 37.60
N PRO A 99 -18.37 9.95 38.10
CA PRO A 99 -19.07 11.00 38.81
C PRO A 99 -18.36 11.24 40.13
N GLU A 100 -18.15 12.51 40.46
CA GLU A 100 -17.92 13.02 41.82
C GLU A 100 -19.05 12.67 42.81
N ALA A 101 -19.89 11.68 42.51
CA ALA A 101 -20.95 11.18 43.37
C ALA A 101 -20.44 10.30 44.53
N TYR A 102 -19.17 9.89 44.52
CA TYR A 102 -18.58 9.11 45.62
C TYR A 102 -17.96 9.95 46.74
N SER A 103 -17.60 11.21 46.49
CA SER A 103 -16.94 12.06 47.51
C SER A 103 -17.91 12.83 48.40
N GLN A 104 -19.17 13.07 47.98
CA GLN A 104 -20.14 13.80 48.82
C GLN A 104 -20.94 12.91 49.78
N ARG A 105 -20.96 11.59 49.59
CA ARG A 105 -21.70 10.66 50.48
C ARG A 105 -20.91 10.28 51.74
N ALA A 106 -19.58 10.40 51.71
CA ALA A 106 -18.71 10.13 52.85
C ALA A 106 -18.59 11.31 53.84
N SER A 107 -19.01 12.51 53.45
CA SER A 107 -18.97 13.72 54.29
C SER A 107 -20.31 14.08 54.94
N ALA A 108 -21.36 13.28 54.70
CA ALA A 108 -22.69 13.48 55.26
C ALA A 108 -23.05 12.44 56.35
N GLU A 109 -22.09 11.58 56.74
CA GLU A 109 -22.25 10.58 57.80
C GLU A 109 -21.26 10.77 58.97
N GLU A 110 -20.77 11.99 59.21
CA GLU A 110 -20.10 12.35 60.48
C GLU A 110 -20.85 13.47 61.23
#